data_AF-A0A849ZPZ5-F1
#
_entry.id   AF-A0A849ZPZ5-F1
#
_cell.length_a   1.000
_cell.length_b   1.000
_cell.length_c   1.000
_cell.angle_alpha   90.00
_cell.angle_beta   90.00
_cell.angle_gamma   90.00
#
_symmetry.space_group_name_H-M   'P 1'
#
loop_
_entity.id
_entity.type
_entity.pdbx_description
1 polymer ?
#
loop_
_entity_poly.entity_id
_entity_poly.type
_entity_poly.pdbx_seq_one_letter_code
_entity_poly.pdbx_strand_id
1 'polypeptide(L)'
;MLRHAFLLGLLALTPGLPAHRYTEVLVAANQNSPESVGLAHHFVARRAIPPENLVLLDCPGEETISREVFDRSIHWPLLRHLARSPLGPRVKFLVLMRGVPIRIEAGRAAASPERTMRASVDSELTLLRWELMDPRHLPPLEGPLANPYFHADPELRGTAGFDPRLWPLTLVTRLDGFSADDVRALIARADTPRRPGRFAID
;
A
#
# COMPACT_ATOMS: atom_id res chain seq x y z
N MET A 1 47.93 -17.83 49.66
CA MET A 1 47.70 -16.55 48.96
C MET A 1 47.08 -16.85 47.60
N LEU A 2 46.00 -16.13 47.29
CA LEU A 2 45.24 -15.96 46.04
C LEU A 2 44.69 -17.18 45.25
N ARG A 3 43.37 -17.35 45.42
CA ARG A 3 42.44 -18.13 44.59
C ARG A 3 42.16 -17.32 43.31
N HIS A 4 42.43 -17.85 42.13
CA HIS A 4 42.01 -17.24 40.86
C HIS A 4 40.71 -17.89 40.42
N ALA A 5 39.59 -17.20 40.67
CA ALA A 5 38.26 -17.62 40.23
C ALA A 5 38.07 -17.29 38.74
N PHE A 6 37.77 -18.32 37.96
CA PHE A 6 37.25 -18.20 36.60
C PHE A 6 35.89 -17.47 36.62
N LEU A 7 35.79 -16.33 35.93
CA LEU A 7 34.50 -15.72 35.62
C LEU A 7 34.25 -15.86 34.11
N LEU A 8 33.59 -16.96 33.72
CA LEU A 8 33.02 -17.11 32.39
C LEU A 8 31.78 -16.20 32.32
N GLY A 9 31.92 -15.08 31.61
CA GLY A 9 30.81 -14.16 31.33
C GLY A 9 29.75 -14.86 30.48
N LEU A 10 28.54 -14.98 31.04
CA LEU A 10 27.36 -15.47 30.34
C LEU A 10 26.93 -14.40 29.31
N LEU A 11 27.24 -14.61 28.03
CA LEU A 11 26.76 -13.77 26.94
C LEU A 11 25.25 -14.01 26.82
N ALA A 12 24.44 -13.11 27.39
CA ALA A 12 22.99 -13.14 27.22
C ALA A 12 22.68 -12.94 25.74
N LEU A 13 22.23 -14.01 25.08
CA LEU A 13 21.68 -13.97 23.73
C LEU A 13 20.37 -13.18 23.81
N THR A 14 20.44 -11.86 23.66
CA THR A 14 19.23 -11.06 23.48
C THR A 14 18.60 -11.52 22.16
N PRO A 15 17.37 -12.07 22.16
CA PRO A 15 16.69 -12.36 20.91
C PRO A 15 16.59 -11.03 20.16
N GLY A 16 17.27 -10.93 19.01
CA GLY A 16 17.17 -9.77 18.16
C GLY A 16 15.70 -9.52 17.84
N LEU A 17 15.28 -8.26 17.88
CA LEU A 17 13.94 -7.88 17.44
C LEU A 17 13.67 -8.51 16.07
N PRO A 18 12.48 -9.10 15.84
CA PRO A 18 12.19 -9.76 14.58
C PRO A 18 12.42 -8.78 13.43
N ALA A 19 13.29 -9.15 12.50
CA ALA A 19 13.62 -8.31 11.35
C ALA A 19 12.35 -8.11 10.50
N HIS A 20 11.96 -6.86 10.29
CA HIS A 20 10.87 -6.50 9.39
C HIS A 20 11.19 -6.94 7.95
N ARG A 21 10.25 -7.61 7.28
CA ARG A 21 10.47 -8.22 5.96
C ARG A 21 9.91 -7.41 4.79
N TYR A 22 8.97 -6.50 5.08
CA TYR A 22 8.21 -5.74 4.09
C TYR A 22 8.34 -4.24 4.35
N THR A 23 9.57 -3.76 4.48
CA THR A 23 9.88 -2.35 4.80
C THR A 23 9.51 -1.36 3.71
N GLU A 24 9.15 -1.85 2.51
CA GLU A 24 8.76 -1.06 1.34
C GLU A 24 7.23 -1.03 1.11
N VAL A 25 6.46 -1.58 2.06
CA VAL A 25 5.00 -1.69 1.99
C VAL A 25 4.37 -0.66 2.92
N LEU A 26 3.50 0.20 2.38
CA LEU A 26 2.57 1.05 3.12
C LEU A 26 1.21 0.34 3.23
N VAL A 27 0.57 0.40 4.38
CA VAL A 27 -0.80 -0.10 4.59
C VAL A 27 -1.69 1.07 4.97
N ALA A 28 -2.85 1.19 4.34
CA ALA A 28 -3.84 2.22 4.67
C ALA A 28 -5.18 1.58 5.03
N ALA A 29 -5.73 1.95 6.17
CA ALA A 29 -7.01 1.46 6.67
C ALA A 29 -7.95 2.62 7.01
N ASN A 30 -9.25 2.39 6.90
CA ASN A 30 -10.25 3.38 7.29
C ASN A 30 -10.42 3.35 8.82
N GLN A 31 -10.03 4.42 9.51
CA GLN A 31 -10.12 4.52 10.97
C GLN A 31 -11.57 4.47 11.48
N ASN A 32 -12.52 4.90 10.65
CA ASN A 32 -13.95 4.94 10.97
C ASN A 32 -14.61 3.55 10.84
N SER A 33 -13.85 2.54 10.38
CA SER A 33 -14.27 1.15 10.32
C SER A 33 -13.43 0.29 11.27
N PRO A 34 -13.97 -0.13 12.42
CA PRO A 34 -13.28 -1.03 13.35
C PRO A 34 -12.80 -2.32 12.69
N GLU A 35 -13.55 -2.80 11.70
CA GLU A 35 -13.20 -3.97 10.91
C GLU A 35 -11.96 -3.71 10.04
N SER A 36 -11.91 -2.57 9.34
CA SER A 36 -10.75 -2.15 8.53
C SER A 36 -9.49 -2.09 9.38
N VAL A 37 -9.58 -1.44 10.54
CA VAL A 37 -8.48 -1.31 11.51
C VAL A 37 -8.01 -2.69 12.01
N GLY A 38 -8.96 -3.55 12.41
CA GLY A 38 -8.65 -4.90 12.87
C GLY A 38 -7.95 -5.75 11.81
N LEU A 39 -8.40 -5.67 10.55
CA LEU A 39 -7.76 -6.34 9.42
C LEU A 39 -6.36 -5.78 9.13
N ALA A 40 -6.17 -4.46 9.20
CA ALA A 40 -4.87 -3.83 9.00
C ALA A 40 -3.85 -4.31 10.03
N HIS A 41 -4.21 -4.28 11.31
CA HIS A 41 -3.33 -4.77 12.37
C HIS A 41 -3.03 -6.25 12.22
N HIS A 42 -4.02 -7.07 11.86
CA HIS A 42 -3.80 -8.49 11.56
C HIS A 42 -2.78 -8.68 10.43
N PHE A 43 -2.95 -7.95 9.32
CA PHE A 43 -2.06 -8.05 8.16
C PHE A 43 -0.64 -7.58 8.48
N VAL A 44 -0.49 -6.41 9.13
CA VAL A 44 0.79 -5.82 9.53
C VAL A 44 1.56 -6.77 10.45
N ALA A 45 0.89 -7.29 11.48
CA ALA A 45 1.51 -8.23 12.42
C ALA A 45 1.93 -9.54 11.73
N ARG A 46 1.03 -10.13 10.93
CA ARG A 46 1.27 -11.42 10.28
C ARG A 46 2.39 -11.35 9.23
N ARG A 47 2.56 -10.21 8.58
CA ARG A 47 3.63 -9.99 7.61
C ARG A 47 4.92 -9.42 8.22
N ALA A 48 4.92 -9.04 9.50
CA ALA A 48 6.01 -8.28 10.12
C ALA A 48 6.35 -7.00 9.33
N ILE A 49 5.32 -6.30 8.85
CA ILE A 49 5.45 -4.94 8.29
C ILE A 49 5.79 -3.98 9.45
N PRO A 50 6.68 -3.00 9.27
CA PRO A 50 6.94 -1.99 10.30
C PRO A 50 5.62 -1.32 10.74
N PRO A 51 5.33 -1.21 12.04
CA PRO A 51 4.07 -0.61 12.50
C PRO A 51 3.90 0.85 12.08
N GLU A 52 5.01 1.58 11.90
CA GLU A 52 5.02 2.93 11.34
C GLU A 52 4.55 3.01 9.88
N ASN A 53 4.51 1.89 9.16
CA ASN A 53 3.99 1.81 7.80
C ASN A 53 2.47 1.58 7.76
N LEU A 54 1.75 1.70 8.88
CA LEU A 54 0.29 1.70 8.92
C LEU A 54 -0.24 3.12 9.06
N VAL A 55 -1.08 3.54 8.11
CA VAL A 55 -1.80 4.80 8.13
C VAL A 55 -3.28 4.52 8.37
N LEU A 56 -3.83 5.15 9.40
CA LEU A 56 -5.26 5.19 9.65
C LEU A 56 -5.84 6.46 9.01
N LEU A 57 -6.74 6.28 8.05
CA LEU A 57 -7.37 7.33 7.27
C LEU A 57 -8.72 7.70 7.88
N ASP A 58 -8.94 8.99 8.09
CA ASP A 58 -10.24 9.53 8.44
C ASP A 58 -11.10 9.75 7.18
N CYS A 59 -11.58 8.64 6.61
CA CYS A 59 -12.36 8.66 5.37
C CYS A 59 -13.77 8.06 5.55
N PRO A 60 -14.72 8.40 4.66
CA PRO A 60 -16.06 7.83 4.69
C PRO A 60 -16.05 6.32 4.39
N GLY A 61 -17.11 5.62 4.78
CA GLY A 61 -17.26 4.17 4.57
C GLY A 61 -17.91 3.81 3.23
N GLU A 62 -18.43 4.81 2.52
CA GLU A 62 -19.05 4.68 1.21
C GLU A 62 -18.03 4.36 0.12
N GLU A 63 -18.45 3.56 -0.86
CA GLU A 63 -17.60 3.16 -1.98
C GLU A 63 -17.25 4.33 -2.90
N THR A 64 -18.19 5.27 -3.06
CA THR A 64 -18.09 6.40 -3.98
C THR A 64 -18.02 7.69 -3.19
N ILE A 65 -16.98 8.48 -3.44
CA ILE A 65 -16.74 9.77 -2.79
C ILE A 65 -16.48 10.88 -3.81
N SER A 66 -16.60 12.14 -3.40
CA SER A 66 -16.19 13.27 -4.24
C SER A 66 -14.67 13.41 -4.32
N ARG A 67 -14.19 14.16 -5.31
CA ARG A 67 -12.76 14.49 -5.44
C ARG A 67 -12.22 15.19 -4.20
N GLU A 68 -12.94 16.18 -3.68
CA GLU A 68 -12.54 16.96 -2.52
C GLU A 68 -12.42 16.08 -1.27
N VAL A 69 -13.34 15.12 -1.12
CA VAL A 69 -13.30 14.14 -0.04
C VAL A 69 -12.10 13.22 -0.20
N PHE A 70 -11.84 12.69 -1.40
CA PHE A 70 -10.65 11.86 -1.70
C PHE A 70 -9.36 12.61 -1.35
N ASP A 71 -9.21 13.83 -1.84
CA ASP A 71 -8.02 14.65 -1.65
C ASP A 71 -7.75 14.87 -0.15
N ARG A 72 -8.78 15.32 0.58
CA ARG A 72 -8.68 15.65 2.01
C ARG A 72 -8.46 14.43 2.90
N SER A 73 -9.18 13.35 2.65
CA SER A 73 -9.27 12.21 3.58
C SER A 73 -8.34 11.05 3.24
N ILE A 74 -7.83 10.96 2.01
CA ILE A 74 -7.02 9.82 1.54
C ILE A 74 -5.71 10.32 0.94
N HIS A 75 -5.76 11.10 -0.12
CA HIS A 75 -4.57 11.51 -0.88
C HIS A 75 -3.57 12.30 -0.03
N TRP A 76 -3.98 13.45 0.50
CA TRP A 76 -3.07 14.32 1.26
C TRP A 76 -2.54 13.69 2.55
N PRO A 77 -3.34 12.92 3.33
CA PRO A 77 -2.81 12.16 4.46
C PRO A 77 -1.68 11.19 4.06
N LEU A 78 -1.87 10.41 2.98
CA LEU A 78 -0.86 9.45 2.51
C LEU A 78 0.38 10.16 1.99
N LEU A 79 0.22 11.22 1.18
CA LEU A 79 1.33 11.99 0.64
C LEU A 79 2.17 12.62 1.77
N ARG A 80 1.51 13.24 2.77
CA ARG A 80 2.20 13.83 3.94
C ARG A 80 2.92 12.78 4.77
N HIS A 81 2.33 11.60 4.95
CA HIS A 81 2.97 10.50 5.66
C HIS A 81 4.25 10.07 4.94
N LEU A 82 4.17 9.80 3.63
CA LEU A 82 5.31 9.38 2.83
C LEU A 82 6.41 10.45 2.76
N ALA A 83 6.05 11.72 2.61
CA ALA A 83 7.01 12.82 2.55
C ALA A 83 7.82 13.00 3.85
N ARG A 84 7.28 12.56 5.00
CA ARG A 84 7.93 12.67 6.33
C ARG A 84 8.57 11.37 6.79
N SER A 85 8.35 10.28 6.07
CA SER A 85 8.76 8.93 6.45
C SER A 85 9.98 8.48 5.65
N PRO A 86 10.92 7.71 6.24
CA PRO A 86 11.98 7.04 5.49
C PRO A 86 11.44 6.05 4.43
N LEU A 87 10.16 5.68 4.53
CA LEU A 87 9.46 4.88 3.53
C LEU A 87 9.25 5.62 2.21
N GLY A 88 9.05 6.95 2.22
CA GLY A 88 8.69 7.73 1.02
C GLY A 88 9.55 7.42 -0.22
N PRO A 89 10.89 7.52 -0.12
CA PRO A 89 11.77 7.21 -1.25
C PRO A 89 11.74 5.75 -1.71
N ARG A 90 11.32 4.81 -0.84
CA ARG A 90 11.43 3.36 -1.03
C ARG A 90 10.08 2.65 -1.19
N VAL A 91 8.96 3.36 -1.05
CA VAL A 91 7.64 2.75 -1.13
C VAL A 91 7.47 2.05 -2.48
N LYS A 92 7.14 0.77 -2.42
CA LYS A 92 6.84 -0.07 -3.58
C LYS A 92 5.37 -0.38 -3.66
N PHE A 93 4.80 -0.78 -2.53
CA PHE A 93 3.41 -1.22 -2.46
C PHE A 93 2.62 -0.31 -1.52
N LEU A 94 1.40 0.02 -1.93
CA LEU A 94 0.37 0.55 -1.05
C LEU A 94 -0.76 -0.47 -0.99
N VAL A 95 -1.02 -1.00 0.21
CA VAL A 95 -2.10 -1.95 0.49
C VAL A 95 -3.26 -1.20 1.10
N LEU A 96 -4.37 -1.11 0.37
CA LEU A 96 -5.63 -0.57 0.86
C LEU A 96 -6.44 -1.68 1.55
N MET A 97 -6.87 -1.45 2.78
CA MET A 97 -7.72 -2.38 3.49
C MET A 97 -9.19 -2.18 3.12
N ARG A 98 -9.99 -3.25 3.25
CA ARG A 98 -11.45 -3.20 3.19
C ARG A 98 -12.01 -2.02 3.98
N GLY A 99 -12.98 -1.31 3.40
CA GLY A 99 -13.60 -0.13 3.98
C GLY A 99 -12.94 1.21 3.61
N VAL A 100 -11.83 1.21 2.87
CA VAL A 100 -11.37 2.41 2.15
C VAL A 100 -12.23 2.59 0.89
N PRO A 101 -12.70 3.80 0.55
CA PRO A 101 -13.45 4.07 -0.68
C PRO A 101 -12.76 3.54 -1.95
N ILE A 102 -13.54 3.24 -2.99
CA ILE A 102 -13.05 2.63 -4.25
C ILE A 102 -13.20 3.53 -5.48
N ARG A 103 -14.13 4.49 -5.45
CA ARG A 103 -14.51 5.31 -6.60
C ARG A 103 -14.55 6.78 -6.25
N ILE A 104 -14.10 7.59 -7.19
CA ILE A 104 -14.10 9.05 -7.11
C ILE A 104 -15.00 9.58 -8.21
N GLU A 105 -15.98 10.38 -7.84
CA GLU A 105 -16.84 11.06 -8.80
C GLU A 105 -16.11 12.21 -9.50
N ALA A 106 -16.48 12.48 -10.76
CA ALA A 106 -15.83 13.50 -11.57
C ALA A 106 -16.01 14.93 -11.03
N GLY A 107 -17.02 15.18 -10.19
CA GLY A 107 -17.38 16.49 -9.65
C GLY A 107 -17.96 17.48 -10.69
N ARG A 108 -17.66 17.28 -11.98
CA ARG A 108 -18.18 18.04 -13.12
C ARG A 108 -18.44 17.15 -14.33
N ALA A 109 -19.30 17.61 -15.24
CA ALA A 109 -19.51 16.95 -16.52
C ALA A 109 -18.24 17.03 -17.38
N ALA A 110 -17.83 15.91 -17.95
CA ALA A 110 -16.72 15.86 -18.89
C ALA A 110 -17.15 16.31 -20.29
N ALA A 111 -16.23 16.91 -21.04
CA ALA A 111 -16.49 17.27 -22.45
C ALA A 111 -16.67 16.03 -23.35
N SER A 112 -16.06 14.91 -22.97
CA SER A 112 -16.24 13.60 -23.59
C SER A 112 -15.99 12.48 -22.57
N PRO A 113 -16.44 11.24 -22.81
CA PRO A 113 -16.18 10.11 -21.91
C PRO A 113 -14.69 9.89 -21.60
N GLU A 114 -13.81 10.14 -22.56
CA GLU A 114 -12.35 9.97 -22.46
C GLU A 114 -11.67 11.07 -21.65
N ARG A 115 -12.38 12.17 -21.37
CA ARG A 115 -11.89 13.32 -20.59
C ARG A 115 -12.52 13.41 -19.20
N THR A 116 -13.06 12.30 -18.70
CA THR A 116 -13.66 12.26 -17.37
C THR A 116 -12.61 12.36 -16.25
N MET A 117 -13.03 12.96 -15.13
CA MET A 117 -12.28 12.96 -13.87
C MET A 117 -12.78 11.89 -12.90
N ARG A 118 -13.78 11.10 -13.31
CA ARG A 118 -14.24 9.95 -12.55
C ARG A 118 -13.14 8.91 -12.57
N ALA A 119 -12.72 8.45 -11.40
CA ALA A 119 -11.55 7.59 -11.26
C ALA A 119 -11.78 6.49 -10.22
N SER A 120 -10.92 5.47 -10.27
CA SER A 120 -10.73 4.57 -9.14
C SER A 120 -9.78 5.21 -8.15
N VAL A 121 -10.06 5.06 -6.85
CA VAL A 121 -9.13 5.46 -5.78
C VAL A 121 -7.76 4.82 -5.99
N ASP A 122 -7.73 3.54 -6.39
CA ASP A 122 -6.51 2.78 -6.55
C ASP A 122 -5.65 3.33 -7.72
N SER A 123 -6.30 3.77 -8.80
CA SER A 123 -5.61 4.35 -9.96
C SER A 123 -4.97 5.71 -9.65
N GLU A 124 -5.68 6.58 -8.91
CA GLU A 124 -5.12 7.87 -8.48
C GLU A 124 -3.94 7.68 -7.53
N LEU A 125 -4.05 6.75 -6.58
CA LEU A 125 -2.99 6.49 -5.60
C LEU A 125 -1.75 5.84 -6.20
N THR A 126 -1.84 5.30 -7.42
CA THR A 126 -0.67 4.85 -8.21
C THR A 126 0.28 6.01 -8.50
N LEU A 127 -0.23 7.25 -8.55
CA LEU A 127 0.53 8.46 -8.87
C LEU A 127 1.17 9.13 -7.65
N LEU A 128 0.95 8.63 -6.42
CA LEU A 128 1.54 9.20 -5.20
C LEU A 128 3.06 9.37 -5.31
N ARG A 129 3.74 8.38 -5.90
CA ARG A 129 5.19 8.44 -6.08
C ARG A 129 5.59 9.51 -7.09
N TRP A 130 4.86 9.64 -8.19
CA TRP A 130 5.08 10.69 -9.17
C TRP A 130 5.06 12.06 -8.50
N GLU A 131 4.04 12.31 -7.68
CA GLU A 131 3.89 13.57 -6.97
C GLU A 131 4.99 13.82 -5.91
N LEU A 132 5.43 12.78 -5.20
CA LEU A 132 6.57 12.90 -4.28
C LEU A 132 7.87 13.27 -4.99
N MET A 133 8.06 12.79 -6.23
CA MET A 133 9.29 12.98 -6.99
C MET A 133 9.30 14.28 -7.80
N ASP A 134 8.18 14.63 -8.42
CA ASP A 134 8.03 15.84 -9.24
C ASP A 134 6.68 16.53 -9.00
N PRO A 135 6.51 17.21 -7.85
CA PRO A 135 5.26 17.88 -7.50
C PRO A 135 4.93 19.07 -8.43
N ARG A 136 5.87 19.49 -9.30
CA ARG A 136 5.67 20.60 -10.23
C ARG A 136 5.11 20.16 -11.58
N HIS A 137 5.23 18.87 -11.93
CA HIS A 137 4.80 18.33 -13.22
C HIS A 137 3.92 17.10 -13.02
N LEU A 138 2.77 17.32 -12.39
CA LEU A 138 1.76 16.27 -12.22
C LEU A 138 1.09 15.94 -13.55
N PRO A 139 0.75 14.66 -13.79
CA PRO A 139 -0.06 14.29 -14.94
C PRO A 139 -1.44 14.96 -14.89
N PRO A 140 -2.11 15.14 -16.04
CA PRO A 140 -3.47 15.66 -16.08
C PRO A 140 -4.43 14.79 -15.26
N LEU A 141 -5.38 15.44 -14.58
CA LEU A 141 -6.44 14.76 -13.83
C LEU A 141 -7.56 14.23 -14.74
N GLU A 142 -7.65 14.72 -15.97
CA GLU A 142 -8.66 14.31 -16.94
C GLU A 142 -8.13 13.19 -17.82
N GLY A 143 -8.91 12.12 -17.92
CA GLY A 143 -8.70 11.05 -18.88
C GLY A 143 -7.63 10.03 -18.46
N PRO A 144 -7.36 9.06 -19.33
CA PRO A 144 -6.44 7.97 -19.03
C PRO A 144 -4.98 8.42 -19.15
N LEU A 145 -4.14 7.91 -18.24
CA LEU A 145 -2.69 7.99 -18.35
C LEU A 145 -2.12 6.65 -18.82
N ALA A 146 -1.24 6.68 -19.82
CA ALA A 146 -0.52 5.49 -20.25
C ALA A 146 0.36 4.98 -19.10
N ASN A 147 0.25 3.69 -18.77
CA ASN A 147 1.06 3.09 -17.72
C ASN A 147 2.50 2.90 -18.22
N PRO A 148 3.50 3.65 -17.72
CA PRO A 148 4.87 3.56 -18.21
C PRO A 148 5.55 2.24 -17.85
N TYR A 149 5.00 1.49 -16.88
CA TYR A 149 5.51 0.17 -16.47
C TYR A 149 4.92 -0.97 -17.30
N PHE A 150 3.74 -0.78 -17.90
CA PHE A 150 3.11 -1.82 -18.70
C PHE A 150 3.88 -2.03 -20.01
N HIS A 151 4.40 -3.24 -20.22
CA HIS A 151 5.24 -3.61 -21.36
C HIS A 151 6.55 -2.82 -21.53
N ALA A 152 7.00 -2.12 -20.48
CA ALA A 152 8.14 -1.22 -20.55
C ALA A 152 9.47 -1.92 -20.89
N ASP A 153 9.56 -3.22 -20.66
CA ASP A 153 10.71 -4.01 -21.07
C ASP A 153 10.27 -5.42 -21.57
N PRO A 154 10.49 -5.72 -22.86
CA PRO A 154 10.26 -7.04 -23.43
C PRO A 154 11.09 -8.17 -22.79
N GLU A 155 12.25 -7.86 -22.21
CA GLU A 155 13.13 -8.81 -21.50
C GLU A 155 12.72 -8.99 -20.03
N LEU A 156 12.03 -8.01 -19.44
CA LEU A 156 11.48 -8.09 -18.08
C LEU A 156 10.03 -8.60 -18.06
N ARG A 157 9.58 -9.28 -19.12
CA ARG A 157 8.32 -10.03 -19.16
C ARG A 157 8.32 -11.16 -18.10
N GLY A 158 8.24 -10.80 -16.83
CA GLY A 158 8.06 -11.68 -15.68
C GLY A 158 9.30 -11.96 -14.83
N THR A 159 10.49 -11.37 -15.09
CA THR A 159 11.74 -11.74 -14.38
C THR A 159 12.37 -10.64 -13.52
N ALA A 160 12.40 -9.37 -13.94
CA ALA A 160 12.83 -8.30 -13.04
C ALA A 160 11.65 -7.80 -12.22
N GLY A 161 11.85 -7.75 -10.89
CA GLY A 161 10.90 -7.14 -9.98
C GLY A 161 10.79 -5.63 -10.25
N PHE A 162 9.61 -5.08 -9.98
CA PHE A 162 9.36 -3.64 -9.98
C PHE A 162 10.38 -2.88 -9.10
N ASP A 163 11.06 -1.89 -9.68
CA ASP A 163 11.96 -0.99 -8.97
C ASP A 163 11.39 0.44 -8.95
N PRO A 164 11.01 0.98 -7.78
CA PRO A 164 10.44 2.32 -7.68
C PRO A 164 11.47 3.40 -8.06
N ARG A 165 12.77 3.10 -8.13
CA ARG A 165 13.78 4.06 -8.62
C ARG A 165 13.69 4.29 -10.12
N LEU A 166 13.15 3.33 -10.87
CA LEU A 166 13.02 3.40 -12.32
C LEU A 166 11.65 3.91 -12.76
N TRP A 167 10.62 3.67 -11.94
CA TRP A 167 9.24 3.99 -12.26
C TRP A 167 8.64 4.96 -11.24
N PRO A 168 8.06 6.09 -11.67
CA PRO A 168 7.40 7.05 -10.79
C PRO A 168 6.00 6.58 -10.34
N LEU A 169 5.85 5.27 -10.06
CA LEU A 169 4.58 4.65 -9.69
C LEU A 169 4.65 4.03 -8.29
N THR A 170 3.49 3.92 -7.65
CA THR A 170 3.28 3.06 -6.49
C THR A 170 2.42 1.87 -6.91
N LEU A 171 2.82 0.63 -6.60
CA LEU A 171 1.98 -0.53 -6.86
C LEU A 171 0.85 -0.60 -5.83
N VAL A 172 -0.34 -0.16 -6.22
CA VAL A 172 -1.51 -0.20 -5.35
C VAL A 172 -2.17 -1.58 -5.44
N THR A 173 -2.49 -2.14 -4.28
CA THR A 173 -3.25 -3.38 -4.15
C THR A 173 -4.29 -3.20 -3.06
N ARG A 174 -5.37 -3.97 -3.14
CA ARG A 174 -6.45 -3.94 -2.17
C ARG A 174 -6.68 -5.31 -1.55
N LEU A 175 -6.83 -5.34 -0.23
CA LEU A 175 -7.26 -6.53 0.51
C LEU A 175 -8.74 -6.37 0.85
N ASP A 176 -9.58 -6.94 -0.01
CA ASP A 176 -11.02 -6.91 0.11
C ASP A 176 -11.64 -8.31 0.00
N GLY A 177 -12.93 -8.39 0.33
CA GLY A 177 -13.71 -9.62 0.34
C GLY A 177 -15.15 -9.33 0.75
N PHE A 178 -16.04 -10.28 0.47
CA PHE A 178 -17.44 -10.16 0.84
C PHE A 178 -17.61 -9.94 2.35
N SER A 179 -16.81 -10.65 3.16
CA SER A 179 -16.72 -10.48 4.61
C SER A 179 -15.29 -10.24 5.11
N ALA A 180 -15.15 -9.77 6.35
CA ALA A 180 -13.86 -9.68 7.05
C ALA A 180 -13.12 -11.02 7.11
N ASP A 181 -13.87 -12.12 7.24
CA ASP A 181 -13.31 -13.46 7.33
C ASP A 181 -12.77 -13.94 5.99
N ASP A 182 -13.36 -13.51 4.87
CA ASP A 182 -12.81 -13.75 3.54
C ASP A 182 -11.46 -13.05 3.36
N VAL A 183 -11.33 -11.81 3.86
CA VAL A 183 -10.06 -11.08 3.86
C VAL A 183 -9.01 -11.78 4.72
N ARG A 184 -9.38 -12.21 5.94
CA ARG A 184 -8.48 -13.00 6.81
C ARG A 184 -8.04 -14.29 6.13
N ALA A 185 -8.96 -14.99 5.49
CA ALA A 185 -8.67 -16.23 4.77
C ALA A 185 -7.76 -15.96 3.55
N LEU A 186 -7.96 -14.86 2.83
CA LEU A 186 -7.08 -14.43 1.74
C LEU A 186 -5.65 -14.19 2.24
N ILE A 187 -5.50 -13.43 3.32
CA ILE A 187 -4.20 -13.17 3.95
C ILE A 187 -3.53 -14.48 4.38
N ALA A 188 -4.30 -15.40 4.96
CA ALA A 188 -3.79 -16.68 5.44
C ALA A 188 -3.35 -17.62 4.31
N ARG A 189 -4.11 -17.70 3.22
CA ARG A 189 -3.76 -18.53 2.05
C ARG A 189 -2.44 -18.12 1.41
N ALA A 190 -2.09 -16.84 1.47
CA ALA A 190 -0.83 -16.35 0.91
C ALA A 190 0.42 -16.83 1.68
N ASP A 191 0.29 -17.42 2.88
CA ASP A 191 1.42 -18.05 3.59
C ASP A 191 1.77 -19.45 3.09
N THR A 192 0.80 -20.13 2.47
CA THR A 192 0.94 -21.51 2.00
C THR A 192 0.60 -21.60 0.51
N PRO A 193 1.37 -20.94 -0.37
CA PRO A 193 1.09 -20.96 -1.79
C PRO A 193 1.16 -22.40 -2.33
N ARG A 194 0.07 -22.86 -2.94
CA ARG A 194 0.02 -24.16 -3.61
C ARG A 194 0.37 -24.00 -5.08
N ARG A 195 1.09 -24.98 -5.63
CA ARG A 195 1.30 -25.14 -7.08
C ARG A 195 0.62 -26.44 -7.56
N PRO A 196 -0.22 -26.40 -8.61
CA PRO A 196 -0.72 -25.20 -9.28
C PRO A 196 -1.66 -24.39 -8.37
N GLY A 197 -1.60 -23.07 -8.45
CA GLY A 197 -2.56 -22.18 -7.79
C GLY A 197 -3.86 -22.10 -8.60
N ARG A 198 -4.96 -21.69 -7.98
CA ARG A 198 -6.20 -21.32 -8.67
C ARG A 198 -6.37 -19.81 -8.59
N PHE A 199 -6.59 -19.18 -9.74
CA PHE A 199 -6.91 -17.76 -9.85
C PHE A 199 -8.31 -17.65 -10.47
N ALA A 200 -9.15 -16.81 -9.91
CA ALA A 200 -10.39 -16.39 -10.53
C ALA A 200 -10.17 -14.96 -11.05
N ILE A 201 -10.41 -14.77 -12.34
CA ILE A 201 -10.48 -13.46 -12.98
C ILE A 201 -11.95 -13.30 -13.35
N ASP A 202 -12.58 -12.23 -12.88
CA ASP A 202 -13.91 -11.79 -13.31
C ASP A 202 -13.72 -10.74 -14.42
#